data_AF-A0A4R5KPS8-F1
#
_entry.id   AF-A0A4R5KPS8-F1
#
_cell.length_a   1.000
_cell.length_b   1.000
_cell.length_c   1.000
_cell.angle_alpha   90.00
_cell.angle_beta   90.00
_cell.angle_gamma   90.00
#
_symmetry.space_group_name_H-M   'P 1'
#
loop_
_entity.id
_entity.type
_entity.pdbx_description
1 polymer ?
#
loop_
_entity_poly.entity_id
_entity_poly.type
_entity_poly.pdbx_seq_one_letter_code
_entity_poly.pdbx_strand_id
1 'polypeptide(L)'
;MQILSEMEVTVMAQGVVDVYISNELKDKSLMLISNCEGGPANDLHVIPDGTELSLILGETAQNVVVTHSQSTECSFNYIEIDEQTAKTFGLQDGSRVMLTYNAGRNELRLQRLTKNTATGLILANPRKQAAHSIIIGYRLLSKLGIPGQPGMHVTLRKGPLSKRLKLIVPENAYSGHIRLHPGNLRRFGLNAGKSTPLEYDQSSRTLRIATAAPTAVKRRSRPPQSAAPVLPHRSGAVPGASIPGGKPTAKRSRTETASSGGSSSGTAAAGSRRPNKKPGDARRSAGTAARPRKSGSAHGLAAKPARPRQPGMAVVRRRLVAVKPAGASGALLVWDKVKP
;
A
#
# COMPACT_ATOMS: atom_id res chain seq x y z
N MET A 1 -38.41 -9.17 45.20
CA MET A 1 -37.26 -9.72 44.46
C MET A 1 -37.13 -8.95 43.16
N GLN A 2 -36.24 -7.95 43.12
CA GLN A 2 -35.88 -7.27 41.87
C GLN A 2 -34.85 -8.13 41.16
N ILE A 3 -35.26 -8.74 40.04
CA ILE A 3 -34.35 -9.35 39.07
C ILE A 3 -33.68 -8.18 38.36
N LEU A 4 -32.57 -7.71 38.91
CA LEU A 4 -31.64 -6.86 38.17
C LEU A 4 -30.98 -7.79 37.15
N SER A 5 -31.60 -7.88 35.98
CA SER A 5 -30.94 -8.38 34.78
C SER A 5 -29.74 -7.48 34.54
N GLU A 6 -28.58 -7.90 35.03
CA GLU A 6 -27.30 -7.31 34.66
C GLU A 6 -27.24 -7.32 33.13
N MET A 7 -27.41 -6.14 32.55
CA MET A 7 -27.11 -5.94 31.14
C MET A 7 -25.60 -6.13 31.03
N GLU A 8 -25.17 -7.36 30.78
CA GLU A 8 -23.79 -7.65 30.40
C GLU A 8 -23.46 -6.78 29.19
N VAL A 9 -22.73 -5.70 29.45
CA VAL A 9 -22.20 -4.83 28.42
C VAL A 9 -21.20 -5.69 27.65
N THR A 10 -21.64 -6.20 26.52
CA THR A 10 -20.81 -7.06 25.67
C THR A 10 -19.74 -6.17 25.07
N VAL A 11 -18.49 -6.35 25.51
CA VAL A 11 -17.36 -5.64 24.92
C VAL A 11 -17.18 -6.14 23.49
N MET A 12 -17.32 -5.21 22.55
CA MET A 12 -17.15 -5.45 21.13
C MET A 12 -15.90 -4.72 20.67
N ALA A 13 -15.01 -5.44 20.00
CA ALA A 13 -13.83 -4.87 19.36
C ALA A 13 -13.82 -5.18 17.87
N GLN A 14 -13.26 -4.29 17.07
CA GLN A 14 -13.08 -4.38 15.64
C GLN A 14 -11.74 -3.82 15.15
N GLY A 15 -11.23 -4.39 14.07
CA GLY A 15 -10.04 -3.87 13.42
C GLY A 15 -9.81 -4.43 12.03
N VAL A 16 -9.29 -3.58 11.13
CA VAL A 16 -8.88 -4.02 9.80
C VAL A 16 -7.44 -4.51 9.87
N VAL A 17 -7.22 -5.72 9.36
CA VAL A 17 -5.91 -6.39 9.37
C VAL A 17 -5.60 -7.01 8.01
N ASP A 18 -4.31 -7.07 7.67
CA ASP A 18 -3.83 -7.93 6.59
C ASP A 18 -3.61 -9.36 7.10
N VAL A 19 -3.75 -10.34 6.21
CA VAL A 19 -3.57 -11.76 6.52
C VAL A 19 -2.23 -12.23 5.96
N TYR A 20 -1.37 -12.75 6.82
CA TYR A 20 -0.14 -13.45 6.44
C TYR A 20 -0.28 -14.94 6.77
N ILE A 21 0.09 -15.79 5.82
CA ILE A 21 0.07 -17.24 6.05
C ILE A 21 1.47 -17.68 6.46
N SER A 22 1.58 -18.27 7.66
CA SER A 22 2.85 -18.70 8.23
C SER A 22 2.92 -20.21 8.37
N ASN A 23 4.04 -20.79 7.94
CA ASN A 23 4.33 -22.22 8.14
C ASN A 23 5.07 -22.48 9.47
N GLU A 24 5.38 -21.43 10.22
CA GLU A 24 6.08 -21.50 11.50
C GLU A 24 5.12 -21.49 12.70
N LEU A 25 3.85 -21.16 12.45
CA LEU A 25 2.80 -21.19 13.46
C LEU A 25 2.36 -22.61 13.74
N LYS A 26 1.95 -22.86 14.99
CA LYS A 26 1.34 -24.13 15.39
C LYS A 26 -0.04 -24.26 14.77
N ASP A 27 -0.51 -25.48 14.60
CA ASP A 27 -1.87 -25.75 14.12
C ASP A 27 -2.91 -25.03 15.00
N LYS A 28 -3.90 -24.40 14.37
CA LYS A 28 -4.99 -23.65 15.04
C LYS A 28 -4.48 -22.49 15.88
N SER A 29 -3.39 -21.85 15.45
CA SER A 29 -2.89 -20.64 16.10
C SER A 29 -3.01 -19.42 15.19
N LEU A 30 -3.34 -18.30 15.82
CA LEU A 30 -3.44 -16.99 15.20
C LEU A 30 -2.56 -16.04 16.00
N MET A 31 -1.62 -15.38 15.35
CA MET A 31 -0.82 -14.32 15.97
C MET A 31 -1.36 -12.97 15.51
N LEU A 32 -1.79 -12.14 16.46
CA LEU A 32 -2.29 -10.80 16.22
C LEU A 32 -1.18 -9.76 16.45
N ILE A 33 -0.91 -8.96 15.42
CA ILE A 33 -0.03 -7.80 15.48
C ILE A 33 -0.91 -6.56 15.25
N SER A 34 -1.20 -5.87 16.34
CA SER A 34 -2.07 -4.68 16.36
C SER A 34 -1.29 -3.42 16.74
N ASN A 35 -1.95 -2.27 16.62
CA ASN A 35 -1.42 -0.94 16.97
C ASN A 35 -0.20 -0.49 16.17
N CYS A 36 -0.14 -0.89 14.89
CA CYS A 36 0.87 -0.41 13.96
C CYS A 36 0.63 1.06 13.60
N GLU A 37 1.69 1.88 13.59
CA GLU A 37 1.61 3.34 13.40
C GLU A 37 0.88 3.76 12.10
N GLY A 38 1.02 2.95 11.04
CA GLY A 38 0.38 3.21 9.74
C GLY A 38 -1.00 2.58 9.55
N GLY A 39 -1.46 1.76 10.50
CA GLY A 39 -2.75 1.07 10.47
C GLY A 39 -3.93 1.98 10.85
N PRO A 40 -5.17 1.60 10.51
CA PRO A 40 -6.34 2.23 11.06
C PRO A 40 -6.43 1.98 12.58
N ALA A 41 -7.07 2.90 13.28
CA ALA A 41 -7.43 2.71 14.67
C ALA A 41 -8.23 1.40 14.83
N ASN A 42 -7.91 0.68 15.89
CA ASN A 42 -8.53 -0.59 16.24
C ASN A 42 -8.46 -0.74 17.77
N ASP A 43 -9.30 -1.60 18.29
CA ASP A 43 -9.45 -1.94 19.70
C ASP A 43 -9.21 -3.45 19.92
N LEU A 44 -8.56 -4.13 18.97
CA LEU A 44 -8.26 -5.56 19.06
C LEU A 44 -7.29 -5.93 20.19
N HIS A 45 -6.68 -4.94 20.83
CA HIS A 45 -5.87 -5.11 22.04
C HIS A 45 -6.67 -5.59 23.26
N VAL A 46 -8.00 -5.53 23.22
CA VAL A 46 -8.86 -6.05 24.31
C VAL A 46 -8.91 -7.58 24.35
N ILE A 47 -8.49 -8.27 23.28
CA ILE A 47 -8.38 -9.73 23.26
C ILE A 47 -7.19 -10.11 24.14
N PRO A 48 -7.38 -10.92 25.21
CA PRO A 48 -6.26 -11.34 26.03
C PRO A 48 -5.31 -12.28 25.27
N ASP A 49 -4.02 -12.21 25.58
CA ASP A 49 -3.02 -13.13 25.01
C ASP A 49 -3.28 -14.58 25.48
N GLY A 50 -3.17 -15.53 24.55
CA GLY A 50 -3.44 -16.95 24.80
C GLY A 50 -4.93 -17.32 24.82
N THR A 51 -5.84 -16.40 24.47
CA THR A 51 -7.28 -16.68 24.45
C THR A 51 -7.61 -17.72 23.39
N GLU A 52 -8.24 -18.82 23.80
CA GLU A 52 -8.89 -19.75 22.87
C GLU A 52 -10.27 -19.20 22.52
N LEU A 53 -10.58 -19.02 21.24
CA LEU A 53 -11.85 -18.46 20.77
C LEU A 53 -12.33 -19.14 19.49
N SER A 54 -13.60 -18.93 19.15
CA SER A 54 -14.16 -19.42 17.88
C SER A 54 -13.89 -18.42 16.75
N LEU A 55 -13.04 -18.80 15.80
CA LEU A 55 -12.79 -18.05 14.58
C LEU A 55 -13.89 -18.34 13.55
N ILE A 56 -14.56 -17.32 13.04
CA ILE A 56 -15.75 -17.49 12.20
C ILE A 56 -15.62 -16.69 10.90
N LEU A 57 -15.88 -17.32 9.75
CA LEU A 57 -16.02 -16.63 8.45
C LEU A 57 -17.16 -17.27 7.66
N GLY A 58 -18.27 -16.54 7.51
CA GLY A 58 -19.49 -17.10 6.93
C GLY A 58 -20.07 -18.21 7.82
N GLU A 59 -20.23 -19.41 7.27
CA GLU A 59 -20.71 -20.61 7.97
C GLU A 59 -19.58 -21.45 8.56
N THR A 60 -18.34 -21.19 8.17
CA THR A 60 -17.17 -21.92 8.69
C THR A 60 -16.80 -21.37 10.06
N ALA A 61 -16.62 -22.27 11.04
CA ALA A 61 -16.16 -21.95 12.38
C ALA A 61 -15.07 -22.94 12.83
N GLN A 62 -14.06 -22.45 13.55
CA GLN A 62 -12.97 -23.27 14.08
C GLN A 62 -12.41 -22.64 15.36
N ASN A 63 -12.17 -23.45 16.39
CA ASN A 63 -11.46 -22.97 17.59
C ASN A 63 -9.99 -22.72 17.27
N VAL A 64 -9.49 -21.56 17.68
CA VAL A 64 -8.09 -21.15 17.54
C VAL A 64 -7.58 -20.53 18.82
N VAL A 65 -6.27 -20.60 19.05
CA VAL A 65 -5.60 -19.86 20.11
C VAL A 65 -5.02 -18.57 19.54
N VAL A 66 -5.46 -17.43 20.07
CA VAL A 66 -4.96 -16.11 19.71
C VAL A 66 -3.77 -15.77 20.59
N THR A 67 -2.66 -15.41 19.97
CA THR A 67 -1.46 -14.89 20.63
C THR A 67 -1.16 -13.48 20.15
N HIS A 68 -0.60 -12.65 21.01
CA HIS A 68 -0.24 -11.28 20.67
C HIS A 68 1.26 -11.19 20.46
N SER A 69 1.65 -10.47 19.42
CA SER A 69 3.04 -10.10 19.21
C SER A 69 3.13 -8.59 19.03
N GLN A 70 4.00 -7.97 19.82
CA GLN A 70 4.30 -6.56 19.66
C GLN A 70 5.43 -6.42 18.65
N SER A 71 5.12 -5.80 17.51
CA SER A 71 6.14 -5.33 16.58
C SER A 71 6.23 -3.81 16.68
N THR A 72 7.40 -3.31 17.06
CA THR A 72 7.68 -1.87 17.05
C THR A 72 7.82 -1.32 15.63
N GLU A 73 7.93 -2.20 14.62
CA GLU A 73 8.26 -1.86 13.24
C GLU A 73 7.24 -2.45 12.26
N CYS A 74 5.94 -2.23 12.49
CA CYS A 74 4.90 -2.59 11.53
C CYS A 74 4.21 -1.34 10.96
N SER A 75 3.95 -1.35 9.64
CA SER A 75 3.24 -0.23 8.98
C SER A 75 1.73 -0.44 8.87
N PHE A 76 1.22 -1.63 9.18
CA PHE A 76 -0.20 -1.94 9.14
C PHE A 76 -0.49 -3.10 10.08
N ASN A 77 -1.68 -3.12 10.68
CA ASN A 77 -2.08 -4.23 11.55
C ASN A 77 -2.23 -5.51 10.72
N TYR A 78 -1.80 -6.63 11.24
CA TYR A 78 -1.91 -7.90 10.54
C TYR A 78 -2.12 -9.07 11.49
N ILE A 79 -2.62 -10.17 10.93
CA ILE A 79 -2.62 -11.47 11.58
C ILE A 79 -1.68 -12.40 10.83
N GLU A 80 -0.89 -13.18 11.56
CA GLU A 80 -0.31 -14.41 11.02
C GLU A 80 -1.23 -15.57 11.38
N ILE A 81 -1.53 -16.43 10.41
CA ILE A 81 -2.38 -17.61 10.60
C ILE A 81 -1.67 -18.83 10.02
N ASP A 82 -1.84 -19.99 10.67
CA ASP A 82 -1.25 -21.23 10.16
C ASP A 82 -1.86 -21.65 8.82
N GLU A 83 -1.10 -22.40 8.03
CA GLU A 83 -1.48 -22.78 6.67
C GLU A 83 -2.77 -23.63 6.61
N GLN A 84 -3.02 -24.49 7.61
CA GLN A 84 -4.18 -25.38 7.62
C GLN A 84 -5.46 -24.61 7.96
N THR A 85 -5.40 -23.73 8.96
CA THR A 85 -6.50 -22.84 9.31
C THR A 85 -6.79 -21.88 8.14
N ALA A 86 -5.77 -21.28 7.52
CA ALA A 86 -5.96 -20.43 6.34
C ALA A 86 -6.69 -21.15 5.18
N LYS A 87 -6.30 -22.41 4.89
CA LYS A 87 -6.96 -23.26 3.89
C LYS A 87 -8.42 -23.53 4.25
N THR A 88 -8.71 -23.83 5.51
CA THR A 88 -10.08 -24.11 6.00
C THR A 88 -11.01 -22.93 5.76
N PHE A 89 -10.52 -21.70 5.99
CA PHE A 89 -11.27 -20.47 5.76
C PHE A 89 -11.15 -19.90 4.34
N GLY A 90 -10.40 -20.57 3.45
CA GLY A 90 -10.10 -20.11 2.11
C GLY A 90 -9.43 -18.73 2.06
N LEU A 91 -8.66 -18.39 3.09
CA LEU A 91 -7.89 -17.14 3.17
C LEU A 91 -6.67 -17.21 2.26
N GLN A 92 -6.24 -16.05 1.77
CA GLN A 92 -5.08 -15.94 0.91
C GLN A 92 -4.04 -15.05 1.59
N ASP A 93 -2.76 -15.36 1.36
CA ASP A 93 -1.67 -14.52 1.79
C ASP A 93 -1.79 -13.12 1.17
N GLY A 94 -1.69 -12.09 2.01
CA GLY A 94 -1.88 -10.70 1.65
C GLY A 94 -3.34 -10.26 1.44
N SER A 95 -4.32 -11.11 1.75
CA SER A 95 -5.74 -10.70 1.79
C SER A 95 -6.01 -9.77 2.97
N ARG A 96 -7.10 -8.99 2.88
CA ARG A 96 -7.51 -8.08 3.95
C ARG A 96 -8.86 -8.46 4.53
N VAL A 97 -8.97 -8.41 5.85
CA VAL A 97 -10.20 -8.69 6.57
C VAL A 97 -10.49 -7.63 7.63
N MET A 98 -11.77 -7.42 7.92
CA MET A 98 -12.22 -6.82 9.16
C MET A 98 -12.38 -7.95 10.18
N LEU A 99 -11.80 -7.77 11.36
CA LEU A 99 -12.04 -8.60 12.52
C LEU A 99 -13.11 -7.94 13.39
N THR A 100 -14.00 -8.75 13.96
CA THR A 100 -14.97 -8.33 14.98
C THR A 100 -14.97 -9.35 16.11
N TYR A 101 -14.45 -8.94 17.26
CA TYR A 101 -14.41 -9.72 18.48
C TYR A 101 -15.63 -9.44 19.36
N ASN A 102 -16.24 -10.51 19.86
CA ASN A 102 -17.30 -10.46 20.86
C ASN A 102 -16.83 -11.20 22.11
N ALA A 103 -16.59 -10.47 23.19
CA ALA A 103 -16.09 -11.04 24.44
C ALA A 103 -17.09 -11.99 25.11
N GLY A 104 -18.39 -11.66 25.08
CA GLY A 104 -19.44 -12.45 25.73
C GLY A 104 -19.66 -13.83 25.09
N ARG A 105 -19.36 -13.97 23.79
CA ARG A 105 -19.44 -15.26 23.07
C ARG A 105 -18.09 -15.90 22.80
N ASN A 106 -17.01 -15.19 23.10
CA ASN A 106 -15.66 -15.59 22.75
C ASN A 106 -15.53 -15.96 21.26
N GLU A 107 -16.04 -15.06 20.41
CA GLU A 107 -16.07 -15.23 18.95
C GLU A 107 -15.21 -14.14 18.29
N LEU A 108 -14.41 -14.54 17.29
CA LEU A 108 -13.69 -13.62 16.39
C LEU A 108 -14.21 -13.82 14.96
N ARG A 109 -15.02 -12.89 14.49
CA ARG A 109 -15.60 -12.93 13.14
C ARG A 109 -14.70 -12.23 12.14
N LEU A 110 -14.45 -12.89 11.00
CA LEU A 110 -13.77 -12.32 9.85
C LEU A 110 -14.79 -11.87 8.81
N GLN A 111 -14.57 -10.69 8.24
CA GLN A 111 -15.26 -10.22 7.05
C GLN A 111 -14.24 -9.82 6.00
N ARG A 112 -14.32 -10.40 4.80
CA ARG A 112 -13.40 -10.08 3.70
C ARG A 112 -13.60 -8.64 3.22
N LEU A 113 -12.51 -7.89 3.09
CA LEU A 113 -12.50 -6.54 2.55
C LEU A 113 -11.80 -6.53 1.19
N THR A 114 -12.57 -6.79 0.14
CA THR A 114 -12.03 -6.85 -1.22
C THR A 114 -11.73 -5.47 -1.79
N LYS A 115 -12.38 -4.41 -1.29
CA LYS A 115 -12.20 -3.03 -1.77
C LYS A 115 -11.73 -2.13 -0.66
N ASN A 116 -10.67 -1.37 -0.93
CA ASN A 116 -10.12 -0.40 0.01
C ASN A 116 -9.91 0.93 -0.71
N THR A 117 -10.09 2.03 0.02
CA THR A 117 -9.89 3.38 -0.52
C THR A 117 -8.81 4.10 0.25
N ALA A 118 -8.06 4.94 -0.47
CA ALA A 118 -7.06 5.81 0.12
C ALA A 118 -6.86 7.05 -0.76
N THR A 119 -6.12 8.03 -0.27
CA THR A 119 -5.65 9.15 -1.09
C THR A 119 -4.14 9.04 -1.25
N GLY A 120 -3.66 9.19 -2.48
CA GLY A 120 -2.24 9.12 -2.82
C GLY A 120 -1.77 10.34 -3.61
N LEU A 121 -0.55 10.81 -3.32
CA LEU A 121 0.11 11.85 -4.10
C LEU A 121 0.67 11.24 -5.40
N ILE A 122 0.21 11.72 -6.56
CA ILE A 122 0.72 11.28 -7.86
C ILE A 122 2.04 11.99 -8.16
N LEU A 123 3.10 11.25 -8.46
CA LEU A 123 4.39 11.78 -8.88
C LEU A 123 4.82 11.20 -10.24
N ALA A 124 5.66 11.93 -10.95
CA ALA A 124 6.33 11.42 -12.14
C ALA A 124 7.57 10.62 -11.74
N ASN A 125 7.76 9.46 -12.37
CA ASN A 125 9.01 8.73 -12.26
C ASN A 125 10.14 9.41 -13.04
N PRO A 126 11.40 9.24 -12.61
CA PRO A 126 12.55 9.56 -13.45
C PRO A 126 12.45 8.81 -14.78
N ARG A 127 12.81 9.46 -15.90
CA ARG A 127 12.66 8.91 -17.27
C ARG A 127 13.37 7.56 -17.50
N LYS A 128 14.31 7.19 -16.63
CA LYS A 128 15.07 5.93 -16.70
C LYS A 128 14.24 4.69 -16.33
N GLN A 129 13.09 4.86 -15.67
CA GLN A 129 12.25 3.72 -15.29
C GLN A 129 11.29 3.30 -16.40
N ALA A 130 11.07 2.00 -16.52
CA ALA A 130 10.29 1.45 -17.61
C ALA A 130 8.81 1.86 -17.56
N ALA A 131 8.22 2.12 -18.73
CA ALA A 131 6.82 2.54 -18.85
C ALA A 131 5.79 1.47 -18.44
N HIS A 132 6.23 0.25 -18.12
CA HIS A 132 5.40 -0.88 -17.70
C HIS A 132 5.42 -1.10 -16.18
N SER A 133 5.97 -0.19 -15.39
CA SER A 133 5.96 -0.28 -13.92
C SER A 133 5.16 0.84 -13.25
N ILE A 134 4.79 0.57 -12.00
CA ILE A 134 4.20 1.50 -11.05
C ILE A 134 4.93 1.37 -9.72
N ILE A 135 5.31 2.50 -9.13
CA ILE A 135 5.89 2.52 -7.78
C ILE A 135 4.81 2.97 -6.82
N ILE A 136 4.53 2.17 -5.80
CA ILE A 136 3.61 2.55 -4.72
C ILE A 136 4.38 2.47 -3.43
N GLY A 137 4.43 3.59 -2.71
CA GLY A 137 5.06 3.64 -1.41
C GLY A 137 4.35 2.76 -0.38
N TYR A 138 5.11 2.19 0.55
CA TYR A 138 4.62 1.15 1.45
C TYR A 138 3.44 1.61 2.32
N ARG A 139 3.48 2.82 2.90
CA ARG A 139 2.33 3.39 3.63
C ARG A 139 1.05 3.46 2.79
N LEU A 140 1.13 3.84 1.52
CA LEU A 140 -0.04 3.90 0.64
C LEU A 140 -0.52 2.51 0.23
N LEU A 141 0.42 1.60 -0.04
CA LEU A 141 0.17 0.19 -0.35
C LEU A 141 -0.58 -0.50 0.81
N SER A 142 -0.13 -0.28 2.05
CA SER A 142 -0.80 -0.71 3.28
C SER A 142 -2.18 -0.09 3.42
N LYS A 143 -2.39 1.20 3.15
CA LYS A 143 -3.76 1.76 3.21
C LYS A 143 -4.72 1.15 2.18
N LEU A 144 -4.21 0.82 1.00
CA LEU A 144 -4.99 0.24 -0.09
C LEU A 144 -5.17 -1.28 0.01
N GLY A 145 -4.50 -1.96 0.95
CA GLY A 145 -4.55 -3.43 1.03
C GLY A 145 -3.98 -4.08 -0.23
N ILE A 146 -2.95 -3.48 -0.81
CA ILE A 146 -2.24 -4.07 -1.95
C ILE A 146 -1.14 -4.95 -1.36
N PRO A 147 -1.06 -6.26 -1.65
CA PRO A 147 0.00 -7.09 -1.09
C PRO A 147 1.36 -6.70 -1.68
N GLY A 148 2.39 -6.58 -0.83
CA GLY A 148 3.74 -6.15 -1.22
C GLY A 148 4.58 -7.18 -1.97
N GLN A 149 3.95 -8.15 -2.66
CA GLN A 149 4.63 -9.31 -3.21
C GLN A 149 5.54 -8.95 -4.42
N PRO A 150 6.79 -9.43 -4.45
CA PRO A 150 7.70 -9.21 -5.57
C PRO A 150 7.12 -9.71 -6.90
N GLY A 151 7.25 -8.90 -7.96
CA GLY A 151 6.77 -9.26 -9.29
C GLY A 151 5.25 -9.20 -9.49
N MET A 152 4.49 -8.76 -8.48
CA MET A 152 3.06 -8.55 -8.63
C MET A 152 2.76 -7.54 -9.74
N HIS A 153 1.64 -7.76 -10.43
CA HIS A 153 1.09 -6.79 -11.38
C HIS A 153 -0.22 -6.21 -10.84
N VAL A 154 -0.38 -4.90 -11.04
CA VAL A 154 -1.60 -4.16 -10.72
C VAL A 154 -2.16 -3.55 -12.01
N THR A 155 -3.46 -3.64 -12.19
CA THR A 155 -4.15 -2.98 -13.29
C THR A 155 -4.53 -1.57 -12.87
N LEU A 156 -3.86 -0.56 -13.44
CA LEU A 156 -4.24 0.84 -13.23
C LEU A 156 -5.41 1.20 -14.15
N ARG A 157 -6.50 1.74 -13.60
CA ARG A 157 -7.70 2.12 -14.34
C ARG A 157 -8.14 3.55 -14.03
N LYS A 158 -8.57 4.28 -15.06
CA LYS A 158 -9.26 5.58 -14.94
C LYS A 158 -10.32 5.67 -16.05
N GLY A 159 -11.60 5.61 -15.67
CA GLY A 159 -12.70 5.52 -16.63
C GLY A 159 -12.55 4.30 -17.57
N PRO A 160 -12.58 4.48 -18.91
CA PRO A 160 -12.39 3.39 -19.87
C PRO A 160 -10.93 2.98 -20.04
N LEU A 161 -9.98 3.81 -19.61
CA LEU A 161 -8.55 3.54 -19.78
C LEU A 161 -8.07 2.53 -18.74
N SER A 162 -7.33 1.52 -19.20
CA SER A 162 -6.72 0.50 -18.36
C SER A 162 -5.30 0.16 -18.82
N LYS A 163 -4.41 -0.16 -17.88
CA LYS A 163 -3.06 -0.64 -18.16
C LYS A 163 -2.56 -1.53 -17.02
N ARG A 164 -2.10 -2.74 -17.36
CA ARG A 164 -1.40 -3.64 -16.43
C ARG A 164 0.03 -3.18 -16.23
N LEU A 165 0.44 -2.99 -14.97
CA LEU A 165 1.76 -2.47 -14.58
C LEU A 165 2.40 -3.37 -13.53
N LYS A 166 3.70 -3.61 -13.64
CA LYS A 166 4.49 -4.30 -12.62
C LYS A 166 4.63 -3.39 -11.39
N LEU A 167 4.21 -3.89 -10.23
CA LEU A 167 4.37 -3.20 -8.96
C LEU A 167 5.84 -3.25 -8.53
N ILE A 168 6.35 -2.10 -8.13
CA ILE A 168 7.63 -1.95 -7.45
C ILE A 168 7.35 -1.28 -6.12
N VAL A 169 7.72 -1.96 -5.04
CA VAL A 169 7.61 -1.43 -3.68
C VAL A 169 8.99 -0.90 -3.31
N PRO A 170 9.16 0.41 -3.04
CA PRO A 170 10.44 0.95 -2.62
C PRO A 170 10.74 0.52 -1.18
N GLU A 171 12.02 0.46 -0.83
CA GLU A 171 12.48 0.14 0.54
C GLU A 171 12.02 1.16 1.59
N ASN A 172 11.68 2.39 1.16
CA ASN A 172 11.24 3.46 2.05
C ASN A 172 9.81 3.23 2.56
N ALA A 173 9.69 2.67 3.77
CA ALA A 173 8.46 2.28 4.45
C ALA A 173 7.40 3.42 4.57
N TYR A 174 7.83 4.68 4.68
CA TYR A 174 6.93 5.79 5.02
C TYR A 174 6.33 6.53 3.82
N SER A 175 6.63 6.10 2.59
CA SER A 175 6.19 6.82 1.40
C SER A 175 4.67 6.66 1.14
N GLY A 176 3.94 7.78 1.11
CA GLY A 176 2.50 7.84 0.83
C GLY A 176 2.14 8.18 -0.62
N HIS A 177 3.07 8.00 -1.56
CA HIS A 177 2.94 8.46 -2.94
C HIS A 177 2.94 7.32 -3.94
N ILE A 178 2.39 7.59 -5.12
CA ILE A 178 2.41 6.71 -6.28
C ILE A 178 3.20 7.39 -7.39
N ARG A 179 4.12 6.65 -8.00
CA ARG A 179 4.92 7.16 -9.11
C ARG A 179 4.64 6.39 -10.39
N LEU A 180 4.46 7.15 -11.46
CA LEU A 180 4.16 6.63 -12.79
C LEU A 180 5.12 7.22 -13.82
N HIS A 181 5.43 6.43 -14.86
CA HIS A 181 6.14 6.94 -16.02
C HIS A 181 5.38 8.15 -16.64
N PRO A 182 6.06 9.22 -17.08
CA PRO A 182 5.39 10.41 -17.64
C PRO A 182 4.43 10.11 -18.80
N GLY A 183 4.75 9.10 -19.63
CA GLY A 183 3.85 8.63 -20.68
C GLY A 183 2.53 8.05 -20.15
N ASN A 184 2.56 7.35 -19.00
CA ASN A 184 1.34 6.86 -18.35
C ASN A 184 0.55 8.01 -17.71
N LEU A 185 1.23 8.98 -17.08
CA LEU A 185 0.56 10.16 -16.54
C LEU A 185 -0.23 10.90 -17.63
N ARG A 186 0.42 11.19 -18.77
CA ARG A 186 -0.26 11.82 -19.92
C ARG A 186 -1.40 10.95 -20.45
N ARG A 187 -1.17 9.65 -20.65
CA ARG A 187 -2.20 8.71 -21.16
C ARG A 187 -3.44 8.71 -20.27
N PHE A 188 -3.28 8.71 -18.95
CA PHE A 188 -4.40 8.72 -18.00
C PHE A 188 -4.88 10.14 -17.66
N GLY A 189 -4.33 11.21 -18.25
CA GLY A 189 -4.66 12.59 -17.90
C GLY A 189 -4.47 12.88 -16.41
N LEU A 190 -3.35 12.44 -15.84
CA LEU A 190 -2.98 12.64 -14.44
C LEU A 190 -1.91 13.72 -14.34
N ASN A 191 -2.08 14.61 -13.37
CA ASN A 191 -1.12 15.67 -13.08
C ASN A 191 -0.22 15.23 -11.92
N ALA A 192 1.10 15.33 -12.12
CA ALA A 192 2.05 15.14 -11.04
C ALA A 192 1.87 16.24 -9.97
N GLY A 193 2.16 15.89 -8.71
CA GLY A 193 1.95 16.76 -7.56
C GLY A 193 0.50 16.80 -7.05
N LYS A 194 -0.46 16.14 -7.71
CA LYS A 194 -1.86 16.14 -7.29
C LYS A 194 -2.19 14.97 -6.38
N SER A 195 -2.81 15.27 -5.24
CA SER A 195 -3.43 14.27 -4.37
C SER A 195 -4.70 13.71 -5.02
N THR A 196 -4.79 12.39 -5.12
CA THR A 196 -5.83 11.72 -5.92
C THR A 196 -6.47 10.60 -5.11
N PRO A 197 -7.82 10.49 -5.07
CA PRO A 197 -8.49 9.37 -4.43
C PRO A 197 -8.30 8.10 -5.27
N LEU A 198 -7.99 7.02 -4.57
CA LEU A 198 -7.65 5.72 -5.11
C LEU A 198 -8.55 4.67 -4.48
N GLU A 199 -9.00 3.71 -5.28
CA GLU A 199 -9.72 2.52 -4.83
C GLU A 199 -8.95 1.30 -5.35
N TYR A 200 -8.63 0.36 -4.49
CA TYR A 200 -8.05 -0.91 -4.90
C TYR A 200 -9.03 -2.03 -4.65
N ASP A 201 -9.25 -2.84 -5.68
CA ASP A 201 -10.00 -4.09 -5.62
C ASP A 201 -9.03 -5.27 -5.66
N GLN A 202 -8.90 -5.97 -4.54
CA GLN A 202 -8.04 -7.14 -4.37
C GLN A 202 -8.44 -8.29 -5.29
N SER A 203 -9.74 -8.48 -5.54
CA SER A 203 -10.24 -9.60 -6.34
C SER A 203 -9.83 -9.47 -7.81
N SER A 204 -9.93 -8.26 -8.36
CA SER A 204 -9.55 -7.97 -9.75
C SER A 204 -8.14 -7.41 -9.89
N ARG A 205 -7.40 -7.23 -8.78
CA ARG A 205 -6.10 -6.57 -8.68
C ARG A 205 -6.06 -5.23 -9.42
N THR A 206 -7.16 -4.48 -9.33
CA THR A 206 -7.35 -3.22 -10.07
C THR A 206 -7.23 -2.04 -9.14
N LEU A 207 -6.28 -1.14 -9.41
CA LEU A 207 -6.16 0.16 -8.79
C LEU A 207 -6.90 1.18 -9.65
N ARG A 208 -8.05 1.63 -9.17
CA ARG A 208 -8.89 2.65 -9.81
C ARG A 208 -8.52 4.02 -9.28
N ILE A 209 -8.36 4.95 -10.22
CA ILE A 209 -8.31 6.37 -9.94
C ILE A 209 -9.75 6.85 -9.89
N ALA A 210 -10.25 7.09 -8.68
CA ALA A 210 -11.58 7.64 -8.51
C ALA A 210 -11.58 9.06 -9.07
N THR A 211 -12.52 9.35 -9.96
CA THR A 211 -12.89 10.75 -10.19
C THR A 211 -13.51 11.21 -8.89
N ALA A 212 -12.94 12.25 -8.26
CA ALA A 212 -13.62 12.94 -7.19
C ALA A 212 -15.06 13.14 -7.64
N ALA A 213 -16.02 12.58 -6.91
CA ALA A 213 -17.43 12.80 -7.22
C ALA A 213 -17.57 14.30 -7.46
N PRO A 214 -18.19 14.74 -8.57
CA PRO A 214 -18.39 16.16 -8.80
C PRO A 214 -19.08 16.66 -7.55
N THR A 215 -18.35 17.38 -6.70
CA THR A 215 -18.88 17.96 -5.47
C THR A 215 -20.05 18.75 -5.98
N ALA A 216 -21.26 18.24 -5.72
CA ALA A 216 -22.48 18.84 -6.21
C ALA A 216 -22.35 20.29 -5.77
N VAL A 217 -22.12 21.18 -6.75
CA VAL A 217 -21.94 22.59 -6.47
C VAL A 217 -23.25 22.93 -5.80
N LYS A 218 -23.20 23.10 -4.48
CA LYS A 218 -24.34 23.47 -3.67
C LYS A 218 -24.70 24.82 -4.25
N ARG A 219 -25.59 24.83 -5.26
CA ARG A 219 -26.15 26.05 -5.83
C ARG A 219 -26.71 26.69 -4.58
N ARG A 220 -26.00 27.70 -4.07
CA ARG A 220 -26.53 28.60 -3.05
C ARG A 220 -27.84 29.02 -3.68
N SER A 221 -28.93 28.43 -3.20
CA SER A 221 -30.25 28.98 -3.38
C SER A 221 -30.10 30.38 -2.85
N ARG A 222 -29.96 31.32 -3.79
CA ARG A 222 -29.96 32.74 -3.51
C ARG A 222 -31.18 32.93 -2.60
N PRO A 223 -31.00 33.34 -1.33
CA PRO A 223 -32.14 33.53 -0.46
C PRO A 223 -33.11 34.47 -1.20
N PRO A 224 -34.42 34.14 -1.23
CA PRO A 224 -35.40 35.03 -1.83
C PRO A 224 -35.20 36.38 -1.17
N GLN A 225 -34.95 37.40 -1.99
CA GLN A 225 -34.92 38.78 -1.53
C GLN A 225 -36.27 39.04 -0.89
N SER A 226 -36.30 39.02 0.44
CA SER A 226 -37.39 39.57 1.22
C SER A 226 -37.59 40.99 0.72
N ALA A 227 -38.77 41.26 0.17
CA ALA A 227 -39.21 42.60 -0.11
C ALA A 227 -38.99 43.44 1.16
N ALA A 228 -38.17 44.49 1.03
CA ALA A 228 -38.03 45.47 2.10
C ALA A 228 -39.36 46.22 2.23
N PRO A 229 -39.86 46.47 3.45
CA PRO A 229 -40.93 47.44 3.65
C PRO A 229 -40.39 48.84 3.34
N VAL A 230 -41.12 49.54 2.47
CA VAL A 230 -40.95 50.96 2.19
C VAL A 230 -41.17 51.73 3.50
N LEU A 231 -40.12 52.39 4.00
CA LEU A 231 -40.24 53.41 5.05
C LEU A 231 -40.04 54.81 4.45
N PRO A 232 -40.82 55.80 4.92
CA PRO A 232 -40.81 57.15 4.36
C PRO A 232 -39.58 57.95 4.77
N HIS A 233 -39.18 58.80 3.83
CA HIS A 233 -38.18 59.85 3.95
C HIS A 233 -38.24 60.61 5.27
N ARG A 234 -37.08 60.76 5.93
CA ARG A 234 -36.83 61.89 6.82
C ARG A 234 -35.48 62.52 6.51
N SER A 235 -35.58 63.75 6.03
CA SER A 235 -34.50 64.68 5.74
C SER A 235 -33.67 64.98 6.99
N GLY A 236 -32.35 65.05 6.84
CA GLY A 236 -31.43 65.43 7.90
C GLY A 236 -30.00 65.51 7.37
N ALA A 237 -29.65 66.67 6.83
CA ALA A 237 -28.30 67.04 6.42
C ALA A 237 -27.47 67.51 7.62
N VAL A 238 -26.20 67.11 7.74
CA VAL A 238 -25.01 67.98 7.98
C VAL A 238 -23.70 67.16 7.82
N PRO A 239 -22.50 67.77 7.68
CA PRO A 239 -21.44 67.31 6.79
C PRO A 239 -20.11 66.98 7.50
N GLY A 240 -19.13 66.49 6.74
CA GLY A 240 -17.73 66.88 6.94
C GLY A 240 -16.74 65.78 7.36
N ALA A 241 -15.51 65.96 6.83
CA ALA A 241 -14.24 65.24 7.06
C ALA A 241 -14.14 63.88 6.33
N SER A 242 -13.52 63.76 5.15
CA SER A 242 -12.18 64.16 4.70
C SER A 242 -11.06 63.62 5.60
N ILE A 243 -10.32 62.60 5.12
CA ILE A 243 -8.84 62.56 5.02
C ILE A 243 -8.38 61.18 4.48
N PRO A 244 -7.23 61.12 3.76
CA PRO A 244 -6.92 60.10 2.76
C PRO A 244 -5.75 59.17 3.13
N GLY A 245 -5.57 58.12 2.31
CA GLY A 245 -4.25 57.74 1.79
C GLY A 245 -3.33 56.89 2.68
N GLY A 246 -2.97 55.70 2.20
CA GLY A 246 -1.87 54.93 2.76
C GLY A 246 -1.57 53.63 2.02
N LYS A 247 -0.85 53.71 0.89
CA LYS A 247 -0.14 52.58 0.29
C LYS A 247 1.17 52.35 1.06
N PRO A 248 1.60 51.09 1.30
CA PRO A 248 3.01 50.79 1.46
C PRO A 248 3.58 50.11 0.21
N THR A 249 4.59 50.77 -0.32
CA THR A 249 5.52 50.34 -1.36
C THR A 249 6.40 49.17 -0.94
N ALA A 250 6.75 48.35 -1.93
CA ALA A 250 7.79 47.34 -1.88
C ALA A 250 9.15 47.92 -1.46
N LYS A 251 9.87 47.20 -0.59
CA LYS A 251 11.31 47.38 -0.38
C LYS A 251 12.08 46.16 -0.88
N ARG A 252 12.93 46.46 -1.84
CA ARG A 252 13.95 45.64 -2.50
C ARG A 252 15.23 45.82 -1.69
N SER A 253 15.78 44.75 -1.12
CA SER A 253 17.15 44.76 -0.58
C SER A 253 18.01 43.87 -1.46
N ARG A 254 18.94 44.55 -2.12
CA ARG A 254 20.07 44.05 -2.90
C ARG A 254 21.27 44.15 -1.96
N THR A 255 22.01 43.07 -1.77
CA THR A 255 23.40 43.17 -1.30
C THR A 255 24.25 42.24 -2.15
N GLU A 256 25.16 42.89 -2.88
CA GLU A 256 26.28 42.34 -3.62
C GLU A 256 27.44 42.06 -2.68
N THR A 257 28.21 41.00 -2.92
CA THR A 257 29.69 40.90 -2.87
C THR A 257 30.03 39.40 -3.06
N ALA A 258 30.51 38.93 -4.21
CA ALA A 258 31.79 39.14 -4.90
C ALA A 258 32.91 38.17 -4.44
N SER A 259 33.53 37.54 -5.45
CA SER A 259 34.90 36.97 -5.47
C SER A 259 35.10 35.64 -4.71
N SER A 260 35.84 34.62 -5.16
CA SER A 260 36.96 34.52 -6.11
C SER A 260 37.30 33.04 -6.43
N GLY A 261 37.80 32.78 -7.64
CA GLY A 261 38.82 31.75 -7.94
C GLY A 261 38.33 30.30 -8.06
N GLY A 262 38.76 29.48 -9.02
CA GLY A 262 39.85 29.64 -9.98
C GLY A 262 39.83 28.49 -11.00
N SER A 263 40.39 28.80 -12.15
CA SER A 263 40.58 28.00 -13.36
C SER A 263 41.56 26.84 -13.21
N SER A 264 41.40 25.80 -14.03
CA SER A 264 42.44 25.17 -14.88
C SER A 264 41.88 23.85 -15.45
N SER A 265 41.48 23.77 -16.73
CA SER A 265 42.31 23.47 -17.91
C SER A 265 42.83 22.03 -17.97
N GLY A 266 42.44 21.31 -19.03
CA GLY A 266 42.93 19.97 -19.36
C GLY A 266 42.36 19.46 -20.69
N THR A 267 42.91 19.98 -21.79
CA THR A 267 43.06 19.42 -23.15
C THR A 267 43.32 17.90 -23.18
N ALA A 268 43.18 17.10 -24.24
CA ALA A 268 42.65 17.14 -25.61
C ALA A 268 42.86 15.71 -26.20
N ALA A 269 42.56 15.53 -27.50
CA ALA A 269 42.92 14.42 -28.42
C ALA A 269 41.93 13.24 -28.48
N ALA A 270 41.17 13.10 -29.58
CA ALA A 270 41.52 12.48 -30.88
C ALA A 270 41.55 10.94 -30.78
N GLY A 271 40.94 10.12 -31.64
CA GLY A 271 40.26 10.27 -32.92
C GLY A 271 39.80 8.87 -33.38
N SER A 272 39.61 8.70 -34.70
CA SER A 272 39.32 7.44 -35.42
C SER A 272 37.83 7.06 -35.54
N ARG A 273 37.15 7.42 -36.63
CA ARG A 273 37.11 6.81 -37.99
C ARG A 273 36.37 5.45 -38.07
N ARG A 274 35.23 5.50 -38.77
CA ARG A 274 34.39 4.50 -39.48
C ARG A 274 35.17 3.34 -40.16
N PRO A 275 34.57 2.20 -40.64
CA PRO A 275 33.28 2.15 -41.37
C PRO A 275 32.38 0.87 -41.31
N ASN A 276 31.20 1.02 -41.93
CA ASN A 276 30.30 0.05 -42.59
C ASN A 276 30.80 -1.38 -42.87
N LYS A 277 29.92 -2.38 -42.64
CA LYS A 277 29.77 -3.54 -43.55
C LYS A 277 28.31 -4.00 -43.64
N LYS A 278 27.96 -4.45 -44.84
CA LYS A 278 26.64 -4.59 -45.50
C LYS A 278 25.74 -5.76 -45.02
N PRO A 279 24.46 -5.77 -45.48
CA PRO A 279 23.49 -6.87 -45.38
C PRO A 279 23.50 -7.84 -46.60
N GLY A 280 22.74 -8.94 -46.50
CA GLY A 280 22.41 -9.90 -47.58
C GLY A 280 23.19 -11.22 -47.51
N ASP A 281 22.73 -12.40 -47.92
CA ASP A 281 21.45 -12.92 -48.38
C ASP A 281 21.73 -14.43 -48.65
N ALA A 282 20.87 -15.37 -48.25
CA ALA A 282 20.75 -16.73 -48.84
C ALA A 282 19.66 -17.53 -48.09
N ARG A 283 18.43 -17.69 -48.61
CA ARG A 283 17.94 -18.62 -49.65
C ARG A 283 18.04 -20.11 -49.32
N ARG A 284 16.85 -20.75 -49.46
CA ARG A 284 16.56 -22.15 -49.85
C ARG A 284 16.78 -23.20 -48.74
N SER A 285 15.94 -24.21 -48.58
CA SER A 285 15.05 -24.89 -49.54
C SER A 285 13.92 -25.63 -48.83
N ALA A 286 12.78 -25.67 -49.51
CA ALA A 286 11.68 -26.61 -49.28
C ALA A 286 12.13 -28.07 -49.50
N GLY A 287 11.47 -29.01 -48.82
CA GLY A 287 11.70 -30.44 -48.97
C GLY A 287 10.68 -31.27 -48.18
N THR A 288 9.51 -31.43 -48.78
CA THR A 288 8.64 -32.62 -48.86
C THR A 288 8.99 -33.83 -47.97
N ALA A 289 8.02 -34.34 -47.19
CA ALA A 289 7.54 -35.72 -47.27
C ALA A 289 6.53 -36.03 -46.13
N ALA A 290 5.39 -36.58 -46.55
CA ALA A 290 4.38 -37.15 -45.69
C ALA A 290 4.75 -38.58 -45.24
N ARG A 291 3.95 -39.06 -44.26
CA ARG A 291 3.56 -40.47 -43.96
C ARG A 291 4.39 -41.22 -42.86
N PRO A 292 3.85 -42.30 -42.26
CA PRO A 292 2.84 -42.29 -41.19
C PRO A 292 3.25 -43.10 -39.92
N ARG A 293 2.39 -43.01 -38.89
CA ARG A 293 2.10 -43.97 -37.78
C ARG A 293 3.23 -44.90 -37.28
N LYS A 294 3.52 -44.81 -35.98
CA LYS A 294 3.67 -46.00 -35.11
C LYS A 294 3.29 -45.68 -33.66
N SER A 295 2.39 -46.51 -33.17
CA SER A 295 2.03 -46.75 -31.78
C SER A 295 3.24 -47.14 -30.93
N GLY A 296 3.31 -46.64 -29.70
CA GLY A 296 4.30 -47.05 -28.72
C GLY A 296 4.02 -46.44 -27.36
N SER A 297 3.27 -47.19 -26.55
CA SER A 297 3.08 -46.94 -25.13
C SER A 297 4.42 -47.00 -24.41
N ALA A 298 4.76 -45.98 -23.62
CA ALA A 298 5.82 -46.05 -22.63
C ALA A 298 5.46 -45.15 -21.45
N HIS A 299 5.22 -45.78 -20.30
CA HIS A 299 5.10 -45.16 -19.00
C HIS A 299 6.36 -44.35 -18.67
N GLY A 300 6.26 -43.03 -18.71
CA GLY A 300 7.27 -42.10 -18.22
C GLY A 300 6.89 -41.59 -16.84
N LEU A 301 7.60 -42.06 -15.81
CA LEU A 301 7.59 -41.48 -14.47
C LEU A 301 8.03 -40.01 -14.56
N ALA A 302 7.06 -39.10 -14.47
CA ALA A 302 7.32 -37.67 -14.43
C ALA A 302 7.98 -37.31 -13.09
N ALA A 303 9.29 -37.04 -13.14
CA ALA A 303 10.01 -36.37 -12.07
C ALA A 303 9.31 -35.04 -11.75
N LYS A 304 8.89 -34.88 -10.48
CA LYS A 304 8.34 -33.63 -9.97
C LYS A 304 9.34 -32.50 -10.20
N PRO A 305 8.99 -31.40 -10.88
CA PRO A 305 9.86 -30.24 -10.95
C PRO A 305 10.03 -29.67 -9.54
N ALA A 306 11.29 -29.53 -9.11
CA ALA A 306 11.65 -28.83 -7.89
C ALA A 306 11.04 -27.42 -7.93
N ARG A 307 10.15 -27.12 -6.98
CA ARG A 307 9.60 -25.77 -6.81
C ARG A 307 10.76 -24.80 -6.56
N PRO A 308 10.80 -23.65 -7.27
CA PRO A 308 11.75 -22.60 -6.93
C PRO A 308 11.49 -22.15 -5.48
N ARG A 309 12.53 -22.20 -4.64
CA ARG A 309 12.53 -21.61 -3.30
C ARG A 309 12.12 -20.15 -3.43
N GLN A 310 11.02 -19.78 -2.79
CA GLN A 310 10.63 -18.38 -2.67
C GLN A 310 11.72 -17.67 -1.84
N PRO A 311 12.22 -16.50 -2.27
CA PRO A 311 12.98 -15.64 -1.38
C PRO A 311 11.98 -15.15 -0.31
N GLY A 312 12.08 -15.73 0.88
CA GLY A 312 11.32 -15.29 2.03
C GLY A 312 11.52 -13.79 2.23
N MET A 313 10.43 -13.08 2.52
CA MET A 313 10.56 -11.78 3.14
C MET A 313 11.41 -11.98 4.40
N ALA A 314 12.57 -11.34 4.46
CA ALA A 314 13.37 -11.32 5.67
C ALA A 314 12.58 -10.51 6.72
N VAL A 315 11.67 -11.18 7.41
CA VAL A 315 11.25 -10.75 8.73
C VAL A 315 12.49 -10.95 9.58
N VAL A 316 13.20 -9.86 9.87
CA VAL A 316 14.33 -9.89 10.80
C VAL A 316 13.75 -10.15 12.19
N ARG A 317 13.46 -11.43 12.48
CA ARG A 317 13.07 -11.88 13.81
C ARG A 317 14.33 -11.84 14.67
N ARG A 318 14.48 -10.76 15.44
CA ARG A 318 15.49 -10.68 16.49
C ARG A 318 15.10 -11.68 17.57
N ARG A 319 15.79 -12.82 17.60
CA ARG A 319 15.63 -13.81 18.66
C ARG A 319 16.35 -13.28 19.90
N LEU A 320 15.62 -12.75 20.88
CA LEU A 320 16.19 -12.47 22.20
C LEU A 320 16.47 -13.82 22.85
N VAL A 321 17.74 -14.24 22.85
CA VAL A 321 18.17 -15.38 23.66
C VAL A 321 18.36 -14.85 25.07
N ALA A 322 17.52 -15.30 25.99
CA ALA A 322 17.70 -15.03 27.41
C ALA A 322 18.98 -15.73 27.89
N VAL A 323 20.06 -14.98 28.01
CA VAL A 323 21.30 -15.46 28.63
C VAL A 323 21.08 -15.46 30.14
N LYS A 324 21.08 -16.66 30.73
CA LYS A 324 21.05 -16.85 32.18
C LYS A 324 22.30 -16.17 32.78
N PRO A 325 22.19 -15.26 33.76
CA PRO A 325 23.35 -14.58 34.31
C PRO A 325 24.13 -15.55 35.20
N ALA A 326 25.24 -16.09 34.67
CA ALA A 326 26.34 -16.57 35.49
C ALA A 326 27.30 -15.39 35.69
N GLY A 327 27.75 -15.22 36.93
CA GLY A 327 28.32 -13.99 37.45
C GLY A 327 29.49 -13.39 36.67
N ALA A 328 29.62 -12.07 36.88
CA ALA A 328 30.78 -11.21 36.69
C ALA A 328 31.46 -11.18 35.30
N SER A 329 31.48 -9.96 34.77
CA SER A 329 32.39 -9.43 33.75
C SER A 329 32.07 -9.71 32.28
N GLY A 330 31.47 -8.70 31.63
CA GLY A 330 31.63 -8.42 30.20
C GLY A 330 30.69 -9.19 29.26
N ALA A 331 29.53 -8.60 28.93
CA ALA A 331 28.72 -9.07 27.81
C ALA A 331 29.35 -8.61 26.47
N LEU A 332 30.04 -9.52 25.79
CA LEU A 332 30.52 -9.32 24.42
C LEU A 332 29.38 -9.66 23.44
N LEU A 333 28.84 -8.66 22.74
CA LEU A 333 27.88 -8.86 21.65
C LEU A 333 28.63 -9.35 20.40
N VAL A 334 28.59 -10.65 20.15
CA VAL A 334 29.12 -11.25 18.90
C VAL A 334 28.02 -11.23 17.84
N TRP A 335 28.35 -10.66 16.69
CA TRP A 335 27.47 -10.55 15.52
C TRP A 335 27.86 -11.60 14.49
N ASP A 336 27.06 -12.65 14.35
CA ASP A 336 27.23 -13.59 13.24
C ASP A 336 26.46 -13.09 12.01
N LYS A 337 27.22 -12.82 10.93
CA LYS A 337 26.68 -12.65 9.59
C LYS A 337 26.22 -14.00 9.06
N VAL A 338 24.91 -14.25 9.12
CA VAL A 338 24.31 -15.34 8.34
C VAL A 338 24.27 -14.90 6.89
N LYS A 339 25.10 -15.52 6.03
CA LYS A 339 25.01 -15.36 4.57
C LYS A 339 23.75 -16.07 4.05
N PRO A 340 23.07 -15.51 3.04
CA PRO A 340 21.78 -15.97 2.54
C PRO A 340 21.80 -17.36 1.93
#